data_AF-A0A2P7RU87-F1
#
_entry.id   AF-A0A2P7RU87-F1
#
_cell.length_a   1.000
_cell.length_b   1.000
_cell.length_c   1.000
_cell.angle_alpha   90.00
_cell.angle_beta   90.00
_cell.angle_gamma   90.00
#
_symmetry.space_group_name_H-M   'P 1'
#
loop_
_entity.id
_entity.type
_entity.pdbx_description
1 polymer ?
#
loop_
_entity_poly.entity_id
_entity_poly.type
_entity_poly.pdbx_seq_one_letter_code
_entity_poly.pdbx_strand_id
1 'polypeptide(L)'
;MPLSCIAMDVDHFKRINDTYGHAAGDQVLTGIVRGLKAELRQSDFVGRVGGEEFAVLLPQTDSATAVQVAEKLRQRIKALQFPGSDLPIKVTISLGVASYHQGDDVESLVARADKALYEAKRTGRDRTCRSDGPADPIKINRRRVLKAGQIIFDKGRSVYDCTIRAFWDNGAEIAVPLPTDIPDQFELLVKDTADRHHCRLIGRDAGSVEATFA
;
A
#
# COMPACT_ATOMS: atom_id res chain seq x y z
N MET A 1 7.15 -0.41 -24.76
CA MET A 1 6.67 -1.80 -24.53
C MET A 1 5.81 -1.80 -23.27
N PRO A 2 4.70 -2.55 -23.21
CA PRO A 2 3.86 -2.54 -22.03
C PRO A 2 4.61 -3.14 -20.83
N LEU A 3 4.36 -2.62 -19.65
CA LEU A 3 4.91 -3.07 -18.38
C LEU A 3 3.77 -3.06 -17.37
N SER A 4 3.66 -4.11 -16.57
CA SER A 4 2.67 -4.15 -15.49
C SER A 4 3.30 -4.53 -14.16
N CYS A 5 2.71 -4.05 -13.09
CA CYS A 5 3.08 -4.34 -11.72
C CYS A 5 1.89 -4.97 -10.99
N ILE A 6 2.17 -5.98 -10.18
CA ILE A 6 1.21 -6.59 -9.27
C ILE A 6 1.73 -6.41 -7.84
N ALA A 7 0.99 -5.70 -7.01
CA ALA A 7 1.18 -5.69 -5.57
C ALA A 7 0.38 -6.86 -4.96
N MET A 8 0.98 -7.59 -4.03
CA MET A 8 0.41 -8.80 -3.45
C MET A 8 0.64 -8.85 -1.94
N ASP A 9 -0.36 -9.31 -1.20
CA ASP A 9 -0.27 -9.52 0.24
C ASP A 9 -0.99 -10.81 0.67
N VAL A 10 -0.44 -11.49 1.67
CA VAL A 10 -1.00 -12.72 2.22
C VAL A 10 -2.10 -12.42 3.23
N ASP A 11 -3.31 -12.85 2.92
CA ASP A 11 -4.48 -12.54 3.74
C ASP A 11 -4.36 -13.18 5.12
N HIS A 12 -4.56 -12.37 6.16
CA HIS A 12 -4.58 -12.80 7.55
C HIS A 12 -3.28 -13.49 8.02
N PHE A 13 -2.11 -13.16 7.44
CA PHE A 13 -0.85 -13.81 7.78
C PHE A 13 -0.49 -13.74 9.27
N LYS A 14 -0.76 -12.60 9.94
CA LYS A 14 -0.61 -12.50 11.40
C LYS A 14 -1.34 -13.61 12.16
N ARG A 15 -2.58 -13.95 11.76
CA ARG A 15 -3.35 -15.02 12.40
C ARG A 15 -2.68 -16.39 12.23
N ILE A 16 -1.99 -16.61 11.12
CA ILE A 16 -1.21 -17.84 10.89
C ILE A 16 -0.06 -17.90 11.92
N ASN A 17 0.70 -16.81 12.07
CA ASN A 17 1.76 -16.76 13.08
C ASN A 17 1.23 -16.92 14.50
N ASP A 18 0.14 -16.25 14.83
CA ASP A 18 -0.46 -16.30 16.17
C ASP A 18 -1.01 -17.70 16.50
N THR A 19 -1.46 -18.47 15.50
CA THR A 19 -2.07 -19.80 15.69
C THR A 19 -1.04 -20.93 15.60
N TYR A 20 -0.09 -20.85 14.66
CA TYR A 20 0.81 -21.96 14.32
C TYR A 20 2.29 -21.65 14.59
N GLY A 21 2.60 -20.44 15.05
CA GLY A 21 3.96 -19.97 15.29
C GLY A 21 4.68 -19.48 14.05
N HIS A 22 5.74 -18.70 14.27
CA HIS A 22 6.53 -18.07 13.19
C HIS A 22 7.16 -19.08 12.22
N ALA A 23 7.56 -20.26 12.70
CA ALA A 23 8.12 -21.31 11.85
C ALA A 23 7.13 -21.79 10.78
N ALA A 24 5.83 -21.87 11.12
CA ALA A 24 4.78 -22.19 10.15
C ALA A 24 4.57 -21.03 9.17
N GLY A 25 4.62 -19.78 9.65
CA GLY A 25 4.58 -18.59 8.79
C GLY A 25 5.70 -18.58 7.74
N ASP A 26 6.93 -18.91 8.13
CA ASP A 26 8.07 -18.99 7.23
C ASP A 26 7.90 -20.10 6.16
N GLN A 27 7.34 -21.24 6.55
CA GLN A 27 6.98 -22.31 5.62
C GLN A 27 5.92 -21.86 4.62
N VAL A 28 4.90 -21.14 5.09
CA VAL A 28 3.86 -20.56 4.25
C VAL A 28 4.47 -19.61 3.21
N LEU A 29 5.27 -18.63 3.65
CA LEU A 29 5.92 -17.68 2.74
C LEU A 29 6.82 -18.38 1.72
N THR A 30 7.57 -19.39 2.16
CA THR A 30 8.45 -20.18 1.28
C THR A 30 7.64 -20.92 0.21
N GLY A 31 6.54 -21.58 0.58
CA GLY A 31 5.71 -22.28 -0.39
C GLY A 31 4.92 -21.35 -1.29
N ILE A 32 4.54 -20.16 -0.82
CA ILE A 32 3.99 -19.09 -1.66
C ILE A 32 4.99 -18.71 -2.75
N VAL A 33 6.24 -18.38 -2.40
CA VAL A 33 7.27 -18.02 -3.40
C VAL A 33 7.48 -19.13 -4.43
N ARG A 34 7.49 -20.40 -4.00
CA ARG A 34 7.56 -21.55 -4.93
C ARG A 34 6.33 -21.62 -5.84
N GLY A 35 5.14 -21.39 -5.28
CA GLY A 35 3.88 -21.32 -6.02
C GLY A 35 3.88 -20.23 -7.08
N LEU A 36 4.36 -19.02 -6.73
CA LEU A 36 4.46 -17.90 -7.67
C LEU A 36 5.45 -18.21 -8.80
N LYS A 37 6.65 -18.68 -8.47
CA LYS A 37 7.70 -19.00 -9.47
C LYS A 37 7.29 -20.08 -10.45
N ALA A 38 6.37 -20.98 -10.09
CA ALA A 38 5.86 -22.01 -10.99
C ALA A 38 4.92 -21.44 -12.08
N GLU A 39 4.34 -20.26 -11.84
CA GLU A 39 3.36 -19.63 -12.74
C GLU A 39 3.95 -18.48 -13.56
N LEU A 40 5.04 -17.88 -13.06
CA LEU A 40 5.74 -16.75 -13.66
C LEU A 40 6.73 -17.20 -14.74
N ARG A 41 6.89 -16.37 -15.78
CA ARG A 41 7.89 -16.58 -16.83
C ARG A 41 9.28 -16.22 -16.32
N GLN A 42 10.31 -16.65 -17.06
CA GLN A 42 11.69 -16.25 -16.75
C GLN A 42 11.93 -14.74 -16.87
N SER A 43 11.14 -14.06 -17.71
CA SER A 43 11.16 -12.60 -17.87
C SER A 43 10.47 -11.85 -16.73
N ASP A 44 9.66 -12.54 -15.93
CA ASP A 44 8.86 -11.92 -14.89
C ASP A 44 9.68 -11.88 -13.59
N PHE A 45 9.55 -10.81 -12.84
CA PHE A 45 10.30 -10.63 -11.59
C PHE A 45 9.35 -10.71 -10.41
N VAL A 46 9.75 -11.39 -9.35
CA VAL A 46 9.05 -11.39 -8.07
C VAL A 46 10.00 -10.97 -6.97
N GLY A 47 9.61 -9.98 -6.18
CA GLY A 47 10.36 -9.45 -5.03
C GLY A 47 9.50 -9.45 -3.77
N ARG A 48 10.12 -9.68 -2.63
CA ARG A 48 9.49 -9.48 -1.32
C ARG A 48 9.77 -8.05 -0.88
N VAL A 49 8.71 -7.27 -0.68
CA VAL A 49 8.81 -5.83 -0.35
C VAL A 49 8.68 -5.61 1.17
N GLY A 50 7.94 -6.49 1.84
CA GLY A 50 7.70 -6.41 3.29
C GLY A 50 7.63 -7.78 3.97
N GLY A 51 7.02 -7.82 5.15
CA GLY A 51 6.85 -9.05 5.93
C GLY A 51 6.05 -10.11 5.17
N GLU A 52 4.84 -9.78 4.74
CA GLU A 52 3.93 -10.66 4.01
C GLU A 52 3.57 -10.11 2.61
N GLU A 53 4.33 -9.12 2.15
CA GLU A 53 4.06 -8.32 0.96
C GLU A 53 5.08 -8.61 -0.15
N PHE A 54 4.57 -8.73 -1.38
CA PHE A 54 5.37 -9.04 -2.57
C PHE A 54 4.96 -8.12 -3.73
N ALA A 55 5.90 -7.86 -4.62
CA ALA A 55 5.66 -7.21 -5.89
C ALA A 55 6.07 -8.14 -7.03
N VAL A 56 5.26 -8.17 -8.09
CA VAL A 56 5.57 -8.87 -9.33
C VAL A 56 5.63 -7.87 -10.47
N LEU A 57 6.73 -7.87 -11.21
CA LEU A 57 6.90 -7.06 -12.41
C LEU A 57 6.76 -7.94 -13.65
N LEU A 58 5.91 -7.52 -14.58
CA LEU A 58 5.58 -8.23 -15.80
C LEU A 58 5.99 -7.40 -17.01
N PRO A 59 7.24 -7.55 -17.50
CA PRO A 59 7.65 -6.93 -18.75
C PRO A 59 6.82 -7.42 -19.93
N GLN A 60 6.65 -6.56 -20.93
CA GLN A 60 5.92 -6.88 -22.17
C GLN A 60 4.50 -7.40 -21.92
N THR A 61 3.86 -6.94 -20.84
CA THR A 61 2.55 -7.41 -20.42
C THR A 61 1.61 -6.23 -20.22
N ASP A 62 0.50 -6.24 -20.96
CA ASP A 62 -0.56 -5.24 -20.85
C ASP A 62 -1.47 -5.49 -19.63
N SER A 63 -2.36 -4.53 -19.37
CA SER A 63 -3.30 -4.55 -18.24
C SER A 63 -4.22 -5.76 -18.21
N ALA A 64 -4.77 -6.18 -19.36
CA ALA A 64 -5.69 -7.32 -19.42
C ALA A 64 -4.96 -8.64 -19.10
N THR A 65 -3.78 -8.82 -19.70
CA THR A 65 -2.94 -10.00 -19.50
C THR A 65 -2.40 -10.03 -18.06
N ALA A 66 -2.03 -8.88 -17.49
CA ALA A 66 -1.57 -8.79 -16.11
C ALA A 66 -2.64 -9.22 -15.11
N VAL A 67 -3.91 -8.88 -15.34
CA VAL A 67 -5.02 -9.37 -14.50
C VAL A 67 -5.18 -10.89 -14.61
N GLN A 68 -5.03 -11.46 -15.81
CA GLN A 68 -5.08 -12.92 -15.98
C GLN A 68 -3.94 -13.62 -15.23
N VAL A 69 -2.72 -13.06 -15.27
CA VAL A 69 -1.59 -13.56 -14.50
C VAL A 69 -1.88 -13.47 -13.00
N ALA A 70 -2.36 -12.31 -12.51
CA ALA A 70 -2.71 -12.12 -11.11
C ALA A 70 -3.75 -13.14 -10.62
N GLU A 71 -4.79 -13.40 -11.42
CA GLU A 71 -5.81 -14.39 -11.09
C GLU A 71 -5.25 -15.83 -11.08
N LYS A 72 -4.36 -16.15 -12.02
CA LYS A 72 -3.66 -17.44 -12.03
C LYS A 72 -2.84 -17.65 -10.75
N LEU A 73 -2.09 -16.63 -10.34
CA LEU A 73 -1.32 -16.64 -9.08
C LEU A 73 -2.25 -16.84 -7.89
N ARG A 74 -3.36 -16.09 -7.83
CA ARG A 74 -4.36 -16.21 -6.76
C ARG A 74 -4.90 -17.62 -6.60
N GLN A 75 -5.35 -18.22 -7.71
CA GLN A 75 -5.88 -19.58 -7.71
C GLN A 75 -4.81 -20.61 -7.33
N ARG A 76 -3.58 -20.43 -7.84
CA ARG A 76 -2.44 -21.29 -7.50
C ARG A 76 -2.18 -21.28 -6.00
N ILE A 77 -2.11 -20.11 -5.38
CA ILE A 77 -1.85 -19.97 -3.94
C ILE A 77 -3.02 -20.50 -3.11
N LYS A 78 -4.27 -20.21 -3.51
CA LYS A 78 -5.47 -20.72 -2.84
C LYS A 78 -5.54 -22.25 -2.82
N ALA A 79 -4.97 -22.91 -3.82
CA ALA A 79 -4.90 -24.37 -3.90
C ALA A 79 -3.78 -24.99 -3.05
N LEU A 80 -2.83 -24.19 -2.54
CA LEU A 80 -1.76 -24.71 -1.68
C LEU A 80 -2.30 -25.14 -0.32
N GLN A 81 -1.71 -26.21 0.19
CA GLN A 81 -1.95 -26.72 1.54
C GLN A 81 -0.61 -26.84 2.23
N PHE A 82 -0.50 -26.28 3.43
CA PHE A 82 0.71 -26.34 4.23
C PHE A 82 0.49 -27.23 5.45
N PRO A 83 1.55 -27.87 5.98
CA PRO A 83 1.44 -28.65 7.22
C PRO A 83 0.86 -27.80 8.35
N GLY A 84 -0.13 -28.34 9.05
CA GLY A 84 -0.70 -27.77 10.28
C GLY A 84 -0.81 -28.85 11.35
N SER A 85 -1.14 -28.46 12.59
CA SER A 85 -1.21 -29.39 13.74
C SER A 85 -2.26 -30.48 13.55
N ASP A 86 -3.49 -30.07 13.17
CA ASP A 86 -4.64 -30.97 13.06
C ASP A 86 -5.25 -30.96 11.65
N LEU A 87 -5.24 -29.79 10.99
CA LEU A 87 -5.72 -29.59 9.63
C LEU A 87 -4.67 -28.82 8.82
N PRO A 88 -4.60 -29.03 7.49
CA PRO A 88 -3.70 -28.26 6.64
C PRO A 88 -4.01 -26.76 6.71
N ILE A 89 -2.97 -25.95 6.83
CA ILE A 89 -3.09 -24.48 6.76
C ILE A 89 -3.42 -24.13 5.31
N LYS A 90 -4.49 -23.35 5.12
CA LYS A 90 -4.90 -22.79 3.83
C LYS A 90 -4.75 -21.28 3.89
N VAL A 91 -4.28 -20.69 2.80
CA VAL A 91 -4.04 -19.25 2.72
C VAL A 91 -4.62 -18.71 1.42
N THR A 92 -5.00 -17.44 1.44
CA THR A 92 -5.38 -16.68 0.24
C THR A 92 -4.48 -15.47 0.12
N ILE A 93 -4.45 -14.90 -1.07
CA ILE A 93 -3.71 -13.66 -1.35
C ILE A 93 -4.68 -12.65 -1.98
N SER A 94 -4.48 -11.39 -1.62
CA SER A 94 -5.10 -10.26 -2.29
C SER A 94 -4.09 -9.66 -3.26
N LEU A 95 -4.55 -9.22 -4.44
CA LEU A 95 -3.68 -8.65 -5.48
C LEU A 95 -4.23 -7.34 -6.03
N GLY A 96 -3.32 -6.41 -6.29
CA GLY A 96 -3.58 -5.15 -6.97
C GLY A 96 -2.75 -5.03 -8.24
N VAL A 97 -3.39 -4.76 -9.37
CA VAL A 97 -2.74 -4.68 -10.68
C VAL A 97 -2.71 -3.23 -11.18
N ALA A 98 -1.58 -2.81 -11.72
CA ALA A 98 -1.44 -1.56 -12.47
C ALA A 98 -0.52 -1.77 -13.67
N SER A 99 -0.76 -1.01 -14.75
CA SER A 99 0.07 -1.04 -15.97
C SER A 99 0.65 0.32 -16.24
N TYR A 100 1.89 0.37 -16.73
CA TYR A 100 2.61 1.57 -17.08
C TYR A 100 1.88 2.37 -18.16
N HIS A 101 1.73 3.67 -17.91
CA HIS A 101 1.27 4.67 -18.88
C HIS A 101 2.41 5.66 -19.19
N GLN A 102 2.28 6.35 -20.31
CA GLN A 102 3.23 7.41 -20.65
C GLN A 102 3.22 8.50 -19.58
N GLY A 103 4.40 8.82 -19.05
CA GLY A 103 4.56 9.79 -17.95
C GLY A 103 4.60 9.18 -16.56
N ASP A 104 4.39 7.85 -16.43
CA ASP A 104 4.67 7.16 -15.17
C ASP A 104 6.18 7.13 -14.88
N ASP A 105 6.50 7.23 -13.59
CA ASP A 105 7.73 6.73 -13.02
C ASP A 105 7.46 5.40 -12.28
N VAL A 106 8.49 4.85 -11.64
CA VAL A 106 8.35 3.60 -10.90
C VAL A 106 7.41 3.77 -9.70
N GLU A 107 7.46 4.90 -9.03
CA GLU A 107 6.67 5.16 -7.82
C GLU A 107 5.18 5.26 -8.14
N SER A 108 4.82 5.97 -9.23
CA SER A 108 3.43 6.13 -9.67
C SER A 108 2.81 4.79 -10.10
N LEU A 109 3.58 3.92 -10.74
CA LEU A 109 3.14 2.59 -11.13
C LEU A 109 2.88 1.70 -9.90
N VAL A 110 3.82 1.67 -8.96
CA VAL A 110 3.66 0.87 -7.72
C VAL A 110 2.50 1.43 -6.88
N ALA A 111 2.32 2.75 -6.82
CA ALA A 111 1.26 3.39 -6.03
C ALA A 111 -0.13 2.98 -6.50
N ARG A 112 -0.30 2.84 -7.82
CA ARG A 112 -1.55 2.33 -8.38
C ARG A 112 -1.77 0.85 -8.10
N ALA A 113 -0.72 0.04 -8.13
CA ALA A 113 -0.80 -1.37 -7.76
C ALA A 113 -1.20 -1.52 -6.29
N ASP A 114 -0.60 -0.74 -5.39
CA ASP A 114 -0.94 -0.73 -3.96
C ASP A 114 -2.36 -0.23 -3.69
N LYS A 115 -2.80 0.82 -4.39
CA LYS A 115 -4.20 1.29 -4.32
C LYS A 115 -5.18 0.19 -4.72
N ALA A 116 -4.88 -0.53 -5.79
CA ALA A 116 -5.68 -1.67 -6.21
C ALA A 116 -5.65 -2.81 -5.17
N LEU A 117 -4.50 -3.09 -4.55
CA LEU A 117 -4.37 -4.10 -3.50
C LEU A 117 -5.19 -3.74 -2.26
N TYR A 118 -5.18 -2.46 -1.88
CA TYR A 118 -6.01 -1.96 -0.80
C TYR A 118 -7.50 -2.19 -1.09
N GLU A 119 -7.96 -1.89 -2.31
CA GLU A 119 -9.34 -2.17 -2.73
C GLU A 119 -9.68 -3.66 -2.69
N ALA A 120 -8.74 -4.54 -3.07
CA ALA A 120 -8.92 -5.98 -2.94
C ALA A 120 -9.14 -6.38 -1.47
N LYS A 121 -8.32 -5.87 -0.54
CA LYS A 121 -8.47 -6.14 0.89
C LYS A 121 -9.78 -5.57 1.46
N ARG A 122 -10.13 -4.34 1.10
CA ARG A 122 -11.33 -3.62 1.59
C ARG A 122 -12.62 -4.27 1.12
N THR A 123 -12.64 -4.79 -0.11
CA THR A 123 -13.85 -5.36 -0.71
C THR A 123 -14.06 -6.85 -0.40
N GLY A 124 -13.16 -7.48 0.36
CA GLY A 124 -13.39 -8.82 0.91
C GLY A 124 -12.26 -9.82 0.75
N ARG A 125 -11.05 -9.39 0.33
CA ARG A 125 -9.86 -10.23 0.16
C ARG A 125 -10.05 -11.35 -0.87
N ASP A 126 -9.05 -12.23 -1.00
CA ASP A 126 -9.00 -13.34 -1.96
C ASP A 126 -9.47 -12.94 -3.36
N ARG A 127 -8.93 -11.81 -3.85
CA ARG A 127 -9.32 -11.24 -5.15
C ARG A 127 -8.23 -10.39 -5.76
N THR A 128 -8.43 -10.13 -7.05
CA THR A 128 -7.63 -9.22 -7.84
C THR A 128 -8.44 -7.96 -8.11
N CYS A 129 -7.88 -6.80 -7.82
CA CYS A 129 -8.39 -5.51 -8.25
C CYS A 129 -7.38 -4.85 -9.19
N ARG A 130 -7.84 -3.90 -10.01
CA ARG A 130 -7.00 -3.17 -10.96
C ARG A 130 -7.22 -1.67 -10.85
N SER A 131 -6.16 -0.89 -11.04
CA SER A 131 -6.22 0.56 -11.16
C SER A 131 -5.80 1.01 -12.57
N ASP A 132 -6.78 1.44 -13.37
CA ASP A 132 -6.58 1.96 -14.74
C ASP A 132 -6.48 3.50 -14.81
N GLY A 133 -6.72 4.19 -13.68
CA GLY A 133 -6.63 5.65 -13.61
C GLY A 133 -5.19 6.16 -13.50
N PRO A 134 -4.93 7.46 -13.72
CA PRO A 134 -3.66 8.08 -13.35
C PRO A 134 -3.37 7.82 -11.87
N ALA A 135 -2.08 7.73 -11.51
CA ALA A 135 -1.71 7.54 -10.12
C ALA A 135 -2.26 8.72 -9.32
N ASP A 136 -3.06 8.44 -8.29
CA ASP A 136 -3.18 9.41 -7.22
C ASP A 136 -1.77 9.54 -6.62
N PRO A 137 -1.21 10.76 -6.45
CA PRO A 137 0.13 10.98 -5.92
C PRO A 137 0.34 10.49 -4.48
N ILE A 138 -0.53 9.64 -3.95
CA ILE A 138 -0.74 9.49 -2.52
C ILE A 138 -0.61 8.01 -2.15
N LYS A 139 0.42 7.74 -1.33
CA LYS A 139 0.56 6.69 -0.30
C LYS A 139 1.78 5.73 -0.35
N ILE A 140 2.86 5.97 -1.11
CA ILE A 140 4.01 5.05 -1.05
C ILE A 140 5.12 5.39 -0.04
N ASN A 141 5.25 6.62 0.43
CA ASN A 141 6.35 6.94 1.36
C ASN A 141 5.90 7.50 2.70
N ARG A 142 4.76 7.02 3.24
CA ARG A 142 4.31 7.36 4.59
C ARG A 142 5.24 6.74 5.64
N ARG A 143 6.45 7.29 5.79
CA ARG A 143 7.25 7.02 6.99
C ARG A 143 6.42 7.45 8.17
N ARG A 144 6.00 6.48 9.00
CA ARG A 144 5.39 6.81 10.28
C ARG A 144 6.40 7.62 11.06
N VAL A 145 6.01 8.84 11.38
CA VAL A 145 6.76 9.73 12.24
C VAL A 145 5.84 10.12 13.37
N LEU A 146 6.39 10.33 14.56
CA LEU A 146 5.67 10.96 15.65
C LEU A 146 6.38 12.27 15.92
N LYS A 147 6.02 13.29 15.14
CA LYS A 147 6.60 14.63 15.26
C LYS A 147 5.55 15.59 15.76
N ALA A 148 5.95 16.49 16.65
CA ALA A 148 5.11 17.60 17.05
C ALA A 148 5.08 18.65 15.93
N GLY A 149 3.91 19.19 15.63
CA GLY A 149 3.74 20.24 14.63
C GLY A 149 2.73 21.28 15.06
N GLN A 150 2.65 22.35 14.28
CA GLN A 150 1.60 23.36 14.39
C GLN A 150 0.94 23.57 13.04
N ILE A 151 -0.39 23.53 13.02
CA ILE A 151 -1.19 23.98 11.89
C ILE A 151 -1.50 25.45 12.10
N ILE A 152 -1.10 26.28 11.15
CA ILE A 152 -1.21 27.74 11.20
C ILE A 152 -2.08 28.19 10.03
N PHE A 153 -3.12 28.97 10.31
CA PHE A 153 -4.00 29.52 9.27
C PHE A 153 -4.53 30.90 9.67
N ASP A 154 -5.42 31.47 8.86
CA ASP A 154 -5.97 32.83 9.03
C ASP A 154 -4.87 33.91 9.11
N LYS A 155 -3.85 33.82 8.25
CA LYS A 155 -2.69 34.72 8.23
C LYS A 155 -1.92 34.74 9.57
N GLY A 156 -1.82 33.58 10.21
CA GLY A 156 -1.07 33.40 11.47
C GLY A 156 -1.86 33.72 12.73
N ARG A 157 -3.18 33.99 12.63
CA ARG A 157 -4.04 34.27 13.80
C ARG A 157 -4.53 33.01 14.50
N SER A 158 -4.59 31.90 13.78
CA SER A 158 -5.09 30.62 14.28
C SER A 158 -3.93 29.63 14.28
N VAL A 159 -3.60 29.08 15.46
CA VAL A 159 -2.50 28.12 15.65
C VAL A 159 -3.04 26.92 16.42
N TYR A 160 -2.91 25.74 15.84
CA TYR A 160 -3.35 24.47 16.42
C TYR A 160 -2.15 23.53 16.58
N ASP A 161 -1.87 23.11 17.81
CA ASP A 161 -0.89 22.05 18.03
C ASP A 161 -1.43 20.72 17.48
N CYS A 162 -0.56 19.98 16.81
CA CYS A 162 -0.91 18.74 16.15
C CYS A 162 0.22 17.71 16.26
N THR A 163 -0.10 16.45 15.97
CA THR A 163 0.90 15.39 15.83
C THR A 163 0.94 14.93 14.39
N ILE A 164 2.09 15.07 13.74
CA ILE A 164 2.33 14.52 12.41
C ILE A 164 2.54 13.01 12.60
N ARG A 165 1.61 12.19 12.10
CA ARG A 165 1.60 10.71 12.18
C ARG A 165 2.38 10.05 11.05
N ALA A 166 2.38 10.68 9.89
CA ALA A 166 3.14 10.25 8.73
C ALA A 166 3.59 11.47 7.93
N PHE A 167 4.76 11.38 7.32
CA PHE A 167 5.36 12.45 6.54
C PHE A 167 6.04 11.84 5.32
N TRP A 168 5.82 12.42 4.15
CA TRP A 168 6.36 11.97 2.88
C TRP A 168 6.69 13.18 2.00
N ASP A 169 7.31 12.95 0.84
CA ASP A 169 7.97 14.01 0.06
C ASP A 169 7.02 15.15 -0.38
N ASN A 170 5.74 14.85 -0.58
CA ASN A 170 4.72 15.82 -0.99
C ASN A 170 3.52 15.89 -0.04
N GLY A 171 3.61 15.42 1.22
CA GLY A 171 2.46 15.53 2.12
C GLY A 171 2.65 14.97 3.53
N ALA A 172 1.58 15.08 4.32
CA ALA A 172 1.54 14.62 5.69
C ALA A 172 0.16 14.11 6.11
N GLU A 173 0.16 13.17 7.05
CA GLU A 173 -1.00 12.77 7.83
C GLU A 173 -0.86 13.37 9.23
N ILE A 174 -1.85 14.16 9.62
CA ILE A 174 -1.76 15.00 10.82
C ILE A 174 -2.93 14.66 11.74
N ALA A 175 -2.63 14.20 12.95
CA ALA A 175 -3.61 14.00 14.00
C ALA A 175 -4.06 15.36 14.56
N VAL A 176 -5.37 15.56 14.56
CA VAL A 176 -6.02 16.75 15.11
C VAL A 176 -7.28 16.34 15.87
N PRO A 177 -7.65 17.03 16.96
CA PRO A 177 -8.84 16.70 17.74
C PRO A 177 -10.13 16.87 16.95
N LEU A 178 -10.22 17.95 16.16
CA LEU A 178 -11.39 18.33 15.36
C LEU A 178 -10.95 18.59 13.90
N PRO A 179 -10.98 17.57 13.03
CA PRO A 179 -10.64 17.70 11.61
C PRO A 179 -11.51 18.70 10.83
N THR A 180 -12.71 19.00 11.35
CA THR A 180 -13.65 19.98 10.78
C THR A 180 -13.15 21.41 10.90
N ASP A 181 -12.30 21.69 11.88
CA ASP A 181 -11.82 23.04 12.18
C ASP A 181 -10.60 23.41 11.33
N ILE A 182 -10.05 22.44 10.60
CA ILE A 182 -8.89 22.63 9.73
C ILE A 182 -9.37 23.09 8.34
N PRO A 183 -8.97 24.29 7.88
CA PRO A 183 -9.34 24.80 6.57
C PRO A 183 -8.67 24.01 5.44
N ASP A 184 -9.18 24.19 4.22
CA ASP A 184 -8.65 23.48 3.04
C ASP A 184 -7.23 23.93 2.65
N GLN A 185 -6.77 25.08 3.15
CA GLN A 185 -5.42 25.61 3.00
C GLN A 185 -4.87 26.07 4.34
N PHE A 186 -3.66 25.63 4.70
CA PHE A 186 -2.99 25.97 5.95
C PHE A 186 -1.47 25.86 5.82
N GLU A 187 -0.71 26.41 6.76
CA GLU A 187 0.72 26.15 6.92
C GLU A 187 0.94 25.07 7.98
N LEU A 188 1.78 24.08 7.70
CA LEU A 188 2.27 23.11 8.68
C LEU A 188 3.71 23.47 9.09
N LEU A 189 3.92 23.76 10.36
CA LEU A 189 5.24 23.91 10.97
C LEU A 189 5.66 22.59 11.64
N VAL A 190 6.80 22.03 11.26
CA VAL A 190 7.42 20.88 11.91
C VAL A 190 8.33 21.39 13.04
N LYS A 191 8.01 21.10 14.31
CA LYS A 191 8.73 21.72 15.45
C LYS A 191 10.21 21.33 15.51
N ASP A 192 10.53 20.08 15.17
CA ASP A 192 11.90 19.55 15.30
C ASP A 192 12.90 20.21 14.34
N THR A 193 12.46 20.52 13.12
CA THR A 193 13.32 21.09 12.06
C THR A 193 13.05 22.56 11.80
N ALA A 194 11.95 23.10 12.35
CA ALA A 194 11.40 24.42 12.05
C ALA A 194 10.99 24.60 10.57
N ASP A 195 10.85 23.51 9.81
CA ASP A 195 10.40 23.54 8.43
C ASP A 195 8.93 23.94 8.34
N ARG A 196 8.59 24.74 7.33
CA ARG A 196 7.22 25.17 7.04
C ARG A 196 6.79 24.66 5.68
N HIS A 197 5.61 24.06 5.64
CA HIS A 197 5.00 23.55 4.42
C HIS A 197 3.65 24.24 4.20
N HIS A 198 3.42 24.76 3.00
CA HIS A 198 2.08 25.18 2.60
C HIS A 198 1.30 23.92 2.24
N CYS A 199 0.17 23.71 2.89
CA CYS A 199 -0.60 22.49 2.80
C CYS A 199 -1.96 22.77 2.15
N ARG A 200 -2.37 21.86 1.26
CA ARG A 200 -3.76 21.73 0.80
C ARG A 200 -4.35 20.44 1.34
N LEU A 201 -5.53 20.54 1.92
CA LEU A 201 -6.24 19.39 2.45
C LEU A 201 -6.73 18.49 1.31
N ILE A 202 -6.54 17.17 1.47
CA ILE A 202 -6.94 16.13 0.51
C ILE A 202 -7.90 15.11 1.13
N GLY A 203 -7.97 15.02 2.46
CA GLY A 203 -8.88 14.11 3.15
C GLY A 203 -9.07 14.46 4.63
N ARG A 204 -10.21 14.04 5.18
CA ARG A 204 -10.54 14.14 6.61
C ARG A 204 -10.96 12.74 7.09
N ASP A 205 -10.32 12.26 8.14
CA ASP A 205 -10.64 10.99 8.82
C ASP A 205 -10.99 11.27 10.29
N ALA A 206 -11.50 10.27 11.01
CA ALA A 206 -11.80 10.39 12.44
C ALA A 206 -10.52 10.68 13.24
N GLY A 207 -10.34 11.94 13.65
CA GLY A 207 -9.19 12.40 14.45
C GLY A 207 -7.91 12.66 13.66
N SER A 208 -7.98 12.77 12.33
CA SER A 208 -6.84 13.18 11.51
C SER A 208 -7.25 13.86 10.21
N VAL A 209 -6.33 14.64 9.66
CA VAL A 209 -6.41 15.24 8.34
C VAL A 209 -5.27 14.76 7.47
N GLU A 210 -5.53 14.65 6.18
CA GLU A 210 -4.52 14.34 5.18
C GLU A 210 -4.31 15.57 4.29
N ALA A 211 -3.05 15.94 4.08
CA ALA A 211 -2.69 17.11 3.30
C ALA A 211 -1.53 16.84 2.33
N THR A 212 -1.57 17.52 1.19
CA THR A 212 -0.46 17.61 0.24
C THR A 212 0.29 18.92 0.44
N PHE A 213 1.61 18.91 0.26
CA PHE A 213 2.42 20.12 0.21
C PHE A 213 2.25 20.78 -1.16
N ALA A 214 2.18 22.12 -1.16
CA ALA A 214 2.07 22.98 -2.33
C ALA A 214 3.40 23.67 -2.65
#